data_AF-A0A351F6R0-F1
#
_entry.id   AF-A0A351F6R0-F1
#
_cell.length_a   1.000
_cell.length_b   1.000
_cell.length_c   1.000
_cell.angle_alpha   90.00
_cell.angle_beta   90.00
_cell.angle_gamma   90.00
#
_symmetry.space_group_name_H-M   'P 1'
#
loop_
_entity.id
_entity.type
_entity.pdbx_description
1 polymer ?
#
loop_
_entity_poly.entity_id
_entity_poly.type
_entity_poly.pdbx_seq_one_letter_code
_entity_poly.pdbx_strand_id
1 'polypeptide(L)'
;MTDTQIKNAVEKFETLIREQSDRSDKIKAQGDFVDYEKLDKIVIGVCGGDGIGPIITKESARVLEYMLADKVKAGKVEFKVIDGLTIENRVAANKAIPDDVLEELKACHVILKGPTTTPQQGGPWPNIESANVAMRKALDLFANLRPVKVPEEGIDWTFFRENTEGAYAVGSKGVNVTDDLAVDFVVT
;
A
#
# COMPACT_ATOMS: atom_id res chain seq x y z
N MET A 1 30.25 1.60 24.26
CA MET A 1 30.06 1.67 22.80
C MET A 1 31.38 1.33 22.13
N THR A 2 31.38 0.37 21.21
CA THR A 2 32.56 -0.11 20.49
C THR A 2 32.62 0.47 19.09
N ASP A 3 33.81 0.53 18.48
CA ASP A 3 33.97 0.99 17.08
C ASP A 3 33.15 0.15 16.10
N THR A 4 32.99 -1.14 16.36
CA THR A 4 32.13 -2.03 15.57
C THR A 4 30.66 -1.63 15.65
N GLN A 5 30.15 -1.29 16.84
CA GLN A 5 28.76 -0.82 17.01
C GLN A 5 28.52 0.48 16.25
N ILE A 6 29.49 1.40 16.26
CA ILE A 6 29.41 2.66 15.52
C ILE A 6 29.38 2.40 14.01
N LYS A 7 30.31 1.57 13.50
CA LYS A 7 30.36 1.22 12.07
C LYS A 7 29.05 0.58 11.59
N ASN A 8 28.50 -0.36 12.35
CA ASN A 8 27.22 -1.00 12.02
C ASN A 8 26.06 0.01 11.96
N ALA A 9 26.05 1.00 12.87
CA ALA A 9 25.02 2.04 12.85
C ALA A 9 25.15 2.96 11.62
N VAL A 10 26.39 3.34 11.26
CA VAL A 10 26.69 4.13 10.06
C VAL A 10 26.28 3.38 8.79
N GLU A 11 26.64 2.10 8.66
CA GLU A 11 26.28 1.28 7.49
C GLU A 11 24.76 1.15 7.31
N LYS A 12 24.01 0.99 8.42
CA LYS A 12 22.55 0.96 8.39
C LYS A 12 21.96 2.30 7.94
N PHE A 13 22.50 3.41 8.44
CA PHE A 13 22.05 4.73 8.03
C PHE A 13 22.37 5.03 6.56
N GLU A 14 23.58 4.68 6.11
CA GLU A 14 23.97 4.80 4.71
C GLU A 14 23.02 4.00 3.79
N THR A 15 22.73 2.76 4.16
CA THR A 15 21.78 1.90 3.42
C THR A 15 20.41 2.57 3.33
N LEU A 16 19.90 3.11 4.44
CA LEU A 16 18.61 3.80 4.46
C LEU A 16 18.59 5.03 3.54
N ILE A 17 19.64 5.85 3.58
CA ILE A 17 19.75 7.04 2.72
C ILE A 17 19.79 6.64 1.24
N ARG A 18 20.53 5.59 0.88
CA ARG A 18 20.55 5.05 -0.49
C ARG A 18 19.16 4.56 -0.91
N GLU A 19 18.46 3.79 -0.06
CA GLU A 19 17.10 3.33 -0.33
C GLU A 19 16.13 4.50 -0.57
N GLN A 20 16.20 5.57 0.22
CA GLN A 20 15.35 6.76 0.04
C GLN A 20 15.72 7.58 -1.19
N SER A 21 17.02 7.69 -1.51
CA SER A 21 17.50 8.37 -2.73
C SER A 21 17.01 7.63 -3.97
N ASP A 22 17.20 6.30 -4.03
CA ASP A 22 16.76 5.47 -5.14
C ASP A 22 15.24 5.56 -5.34
N ARG A 23 14.46 5.65 -4.24
CA ARG A 23 13.02 5.88 -4.31
C ARG A 23 12.71 7.25 -4.90
N SER A 24 13.36 8.31 -4.42
CA SER A 24 13.18 9.67 -4.96
C SER A 24 13.48 9.73 -6.46
N ASP A 25 14.54 9.05 -6.89
CA ASP A 25 14.94 9.02 -8.30
C ASP A 25 13.94 8.21 -9.15
N LYS A 26 13.39 7.11 -8.62
CA LYS A 26 12.29 6.38 -9.27
C LYS A 26 11.03 7.23 -9.42
N ILE A 27 10.68 8.04 -8.42
CA ILE A 27 9.53 8.95 -8.46
C ILE A 27 9.76 10.04 -9.51
N LYS A 28 10.95 10.62 -9.57
CA LYS A 28 11.29 11.62 -10.60
C LYS A 28 11.35 11.03 -12.00
N ALA A 29 11.72 9.75 -12.11
CA ALA A 29 11.77 9.02 -13.37
C ALA A 29 10.39 8.49 -13.80
N GLN A 30 9.45 8.32 -12.88
CA GLN A 30 8.05 8.15 -13.23
C GLN A 30 7.59 9.41 -13.98
N GLY A 31 7.00 9.19 -15.15
CA GLY A 31 6.48 10.27 -15.98
C GLY A 31 5.29 10.97 -15.34
N ASP A 32 4.57 11.75 -16.13
CA ASP A 32 3.34 12.40 -15.67
C ASP A 32 2.30 11.37 -15.20
N PHE A 33 1.38 11.83 -14.35
CA PHE A 33 0.26 11.03 -13.87
C PHE A 33 -0.49 10.37 -15.03
N VAL A 34 -0.98 9.16 -14.78
CA VAL A 34 -1.81 8.44 -15.75
C VAL A 34 -3.03 9.29 -16.09
N ASP A 35 -3.12 9.68 -17.36
CA ASP A 35 -4.28 10.36 -17.91
C ASP A 35 -5.34 9.32 -18.28
N TYR A 36 -6.26 9.07 -17.34
CA TYR A 36 -7.33 8.08 -17.50
C TYR A 36 -8.28 8.38 -18.67
N GLU A 37 -8.33 9.63 -19.17
CA GLU A 37 -9.16 9.98 -20.32
C GLU A 37 -8.55 9.51 -21.65
N LYS A 38 -7.22 9.34 -21.69
CA LYS A 38 -6.46 8.90 -22.87
C LYS A 38 -6.29 7.38 -22.96
N LEU A 39 -6.68 6.64 -21.93
CA LEU A 39 -6.58 5.18 -21.93
C LEU A 39 -7.66 4.55 -22.83
N ASP A 40 -7.23 3.67 -23.73
CA ASP A 40 -8.15 2.87 -24.54
C ASP A 40 -9.03 1.95 -23.68
N LYS A 41 -8.45 1.46 -22.57
CA LYS A 41 -9.11 0.59 -21.60
C LYS A 41 -8.57 0.83 -20.18
N ILE A 42 -9.48 0.88 -19.21
CA ILE A 42 -9.18 0.91 -17.79
C ILE A 42 -9.42 -0.49 -17.20
N VAL A 43 -8.40 -1.02 -16.54
CA VAL A 43 -8.47 -2.32 -15.83
C VAL A 43 -8.64 -2.06 -14.34
N ILE A 44 -9.76 -2.52 -13.79
CA ILE A 44 -10.12 -2.43 -12.38
C ILE A 44 -9.86 -3.80 -11.73
N GLY A 45 -8.79 -3.90 -10.93
CA GLY A 45 -8.49 -5.05 -10.12
C GLY A 45 -9.41 -5.14 -8.90
N VAL A 46 -10.09 -6.25 -8.71
CA VAL A 46 -11.02 -6.49 -7.60
C VAL A 46 -10.39 -7.52 -6.67
N CYS A 47 -9.96 -7.07 -5.49
CA CYS A 47 -9.25 -7.90 -4.53
C CYS A 47 -10.03 -8.01 -3.21
N GLY A 48 -10.50 -9.23 -2.90
CA GLY A 48 -11.40 -9.48 -1.77
C GLY A 48 -10.77 -9.27 -0.39
N GLY A 49 -9.49 -9.61 -0.24
CA GLY A 49 -8.83 -9.58 1.07
C GLY A 49 -9.39 -10.63 2.05
N ASP A 50 -9.47 -10.27 3.32
CA ASP A 50 -9.74 -11.17 4.45
C ASP A 50 -11.12 -10.96 5.10
N GLY A 51 -11.60 -11.97 5.84
CA GLY A 51 -12.81 -11.87 6.67
C GLY A 51 -14.06 -11.56 5.85
N ILE A 52 -14.73 -10.44 6.17
CA ILE A 52 -15.92 -9.98 5.41
C ILE A 52 -15.56 -9.42 4.02
N GLY A 53 -14.26 -9.23 3.74
CA GLY A 53 -13.76 -8.54 2.56
C GLY A 53 -14.26 -9.10 1.22
N PRO A 54 -14.16 -10.40 0.96
CA PRO A 54 -14.66 -10.99 -0.28
C PRO A 54 -16.13 -10.70 -0.56
N ILE A 55 -16.97 -10.68 0.48
CA ILE A 55 -18.42 -10.43 0.36
C ILE A 55 -18.66 -8.96 0.00
N ILE A 56 -18.11 -8.03 0.78
CA ILE A 56 -18.35 -6.60 0.55
C ILE A 56 -17.71 -6.09 -0.74
N THR A 57 -16.53 -6.62 -1.10
CA THR A 57 -15.84 -6.26 -2.34
C THR A 57 -16.60 -6.77 -3.55
N LYS A 58 -17.15 -8.00 -3.49
CA LYS A 58 -18.01 -8.54 -4.56
C LYS A 58 -19.25 -7.69 -4.77
N GLU A 59 -19.95 -7.31 -3.70
CA GLU A 59 -21.15 -6.45 -3.83
C GLU A 59 -20.81 -5.03 -4.31
N SER A 60 -19.69 -4.48 -3.87
CA SER A 60 -19.19 -3.19 -4.37
C SER A 60 -18.86 -3.26 -5.86
N ALA A 61 -18.18 -4.31 -6.30
CA ALA A 61 -17.87 -4.54 -7.72
C ALA A 61 -19.15 -4.68 -8.55
N ARG A 62 -20.17 -5.42 -8.07
CA ARG A 62 -21.47 -5.55 -8.75
C ARG A 62 -22.16 -4.20 -8.98
N VAL A 63 -22.13 -3.31 -7.99
CA VAL A 63 -22.70 -1.96 -8.12
C VAL A 63 -21.90 -1.14 -9.14
N LEU A 64 -20.56 -1.21 -9.09
CA LEU A 64 -19.70 -0.51 -10.05
C LEU A 64 -19.88 -1.02 -11.47
N GLU A 65 -19.99 -2.33 -11.67
CA GLU A 65 -20.28 -2.96 -12.96
C GLU A 65 -21.61 -2.48 -13.53
N TYR A 66 -22.65 -2.39 -12.69
CA TYR A 66 -23.94 -1.83 -13.09
C TYR A 66 -23.83 -0.35 -13.49
N MET A 67 -23.15 0.47 -12.68
CA MET A 67 -22.96 1.91 -12.97
C MET A 67 -22.10 2.16 -14.21
N LEU A 68 -21.19 1.22 -14.54
CA LEU A 68 -20.26 1.33 -15.65
C LEU A 68 -20.63 0.41 -16.83
N ALA A 69 -21.85 -0.13 -16.86
CA ALA A 69 -22.27 -1.16 -17.82
C ALA A 69 -22.03 -0.75 -19.29
N ASP A 70 -22.29 0.51 -19.64
CA ASP A 70 -22.04 1.03 -20.98
C ASP A 70 -20.55 1.02 -21.35
N LYS A 71 -19.68 1.36 -20.39
CA LYS A 71 -18.22 1.36 -20.59
C LYS A 71 -17.66 -0.05 -20.68
N VAL A 72 -18.20 -0.98 -19.88
CA VAL A 72 -17.84 -2.41 -19.93
C VAL A 72 -18.25 -2.99 -21.28
N LYS A 73 -19.49 -2.74 -21.73
CA LYS A 73 -19.99 -3.19 -23.03
C LYS A 73 -19.18 -2.62 -24.20
N ALA A 74 -18.72 -1.38 -24.07
CA ALA A 74 -17.84 -0.74 -25.06
C ALA A 74 -16.38 -1.20 -24.98
N GLY A 75 -16.02 -2.11 -24.06
CA GLY A 75 -14.65 -2.61 -23.88
C GLY A 75 -13.67 -1.61 -23.26
N LYS A 76 -14.17 -0.46 -22.77
CA LYS A 76 -13.37 0.61 -22.16
C LYS A 76 -13.05 0.36 -20.68
N VAL A 77 -13.80 -0.51 -20.03
CA VAL A 77 -13.56 -0.91 -18.63
C VAL A 77 -13.58 -2.42 -18.55
N GLU A 78 -12.60 -2.98 -17.84
CA GLU A 78 -12.49 -4.41 -17.57
C GLU A 78 -12.33 -4.62 -16.07
N PHE A 79 -13.15 -5.49 -15.49
CA PHE A 79 -13.01 -5.92 -14.11
C PHE A 79 -12.21 -7.22 -14.08
N LYS A 80 -11.12 -7.23 -13.31
CA LYS A 80 -10.24 -8.38 -13.13
C LYS A 80 -10.25 -8.79 -11.67
N VAL A 81 -10.71 -10.00 -11.36
CA VAL A 81 -10.62 -10.53 -10.00
C VAL A 81 -9.17 -10.88 -9.70
N ILE A 82 -8.67 -10.44 -8.55
CA ILE A 82 -7.33 -10.73 -8.04
C ILE A 82 -7.47 -11.46 -6.70
N ASP A 83 -7.19 -12.74 -6.72
CA ASP A 83 -7.18 -13.60 -5.54
C ASP A 83 -5.79 -13.62 -4.89
N GLY A 84 -5.68 -14.25 -3.71
CA GLY A 84 -4.38 -14.49 -3.08
C GLY A 84 -3.86 -13.39 -2.14
N LEU A 85 -4.56 -12.27 -1.97
CA LEU A 85 -4.25 -11.28 -0.91
C LEU A 85 -4.82 -11.68 0.46
N THR A 86 -4.96 -12.97 0.74
CA THR A 86 -5.44 -13.48 2.01
C THR A 86 -4.30 -13.60 3.02
N ILE A 87 -4.62 -13.57 4.31
CA ILE A 87 -3.65 -13.75 5.38
C ILE A 87 -2.98 -15.11 5.30
N GLU A 88 -3.70 -16.17 4.92
CA GLU A 88 -3.15 -17.52 4.77
C GLU A 88 -2.07 -17.57 3.70
N ASN A 89 -2.32 -16.97 2.53
CA ASN A 89 -1.37 -16.97 1.42
C ASN A 89 -0.14 -16.10 1.73
N ARG A 90 -0.35 -14.94 2.35
CA ARG A 90 0.71 -14.05 2.81
C ARG A 90 1.63 -14.73 3.83
N VAL A 91 1.04 -15.47 4.77
CA VAL A 91 1.78 -16.25 5.77
C VAL A 91 2.52 -17.41 5.13
N ALA A 92 1.90 -18.14 4.20
CA ALA A 92 2.55 -19.24 3.47
C ALA A 92 3.75 -18.74 2.64
N ALA A 93 3.65 -17.57 2.03
CA ALA A 93 4.74 -16.93 1.30
C ALA A 93 5.76 -16.21 2.20
N ASN A 94 5.47 -16.08 3.50
CA ASN A 94 6.21 -15.24 4.46
C ASN A 94 6.46 -13.81 3.93
N LYS A 95 5.45 -13.22 3.29
CA LYS A 95 5.51 -11.90 2.65
C LYS A 95 4.27 -11.08 2.96
N ALA A 96 4.43 -9.76 2.98
CA ALA A 96 3.31 -8.84 3.17
C ALA A 96 2.29 -8.93 2.03
N ILE A 97 2.76 -9.13 0.81
CA ILE A 97 2.00 -9.41 -0.40
C ILE A 97 2.82 -10.43 -1.20
N PRO A 98 2.26 -11.58 -1.61
CA PRO A 98 2.92 -12.52 -2.52
C PRO A 98 3.30 -11.85 -3.85
N ASP A 99 4.41 -12.28 -4.47
CA ASP A 99 4.96 -11.59 -5.64
C ASP A 99 4.01 -11.68 -6.85
N ASP A 100 3.40 -12.84 -7.07
CA ASP A 100 2.40 -13.08 -8.11
C ASP A 100 1.22 -12.13 -7.98
N VAL A 101 0.68 -11.99 -6.77
CA VAL A 101 -0.43 -11.07 -6.45
C VAL A 101 0.00 -9.62 -6.67
N LEU A 102 1.23 -9.25 -6.29
CA LEU A 102 1.74 -7.90 -6.49
C LEU A 102 1.88 -7.54 -7.98
N GLU A 103 2.34 -8.47 -8.81
CA GLU A 103 2.43 -8.25 -10.26
C GLU A 103 1.03 -8.11 -10.88
N GLU A 104 0.04 -8.86 -10.42
CA GLU A 104 -1.35 -8.67 -10.86
C GLU A 104 -1.91 -7.30 -10.47
N LEU A 105 -1.60 -6.82 -9.27
CA LEU A 105 -2.01 -5.49 -8.80
C LEU A 105 -1.38 -4.38 -9.63
N LYS A 106 -0.08 -4.49 -9.95
CA LYS A 106 0.64 -3.51 -10.79
C LYS A 106 0.14 -3.48 -12.24
N ALA A 107 -0.42 -4.58 -12.74
CA ALA A 107 -1.01 -4.64 -14.07
C ALA A 107 -2.37 -3.93 -14.15
N CYS A 108 -2.97 -3.54 -13.02
CA CYS A 108 -4.24 -2.83 -12.97
C CYS A 108 -4.04 -1.32 -12.84
N HIS A 109 -4.96 -0.55 -13.43
CA HIS A 109 -4.96 0.92 -13.33
C HIS A 109 -5.63 1.38 -12.04
N VAL A 110 -6.66 0.66 -11.61
CA VAL A 110 -7.43 0.94 -10.40
C VAL A 110 -7.59 -0.36 -9.62
N ILE A 111 -7.50 -0.29 -8.30
CA ILE A 111 -7.67 -1.46 -7.42
C ILE A 111 -8.79 -1.19 -6.42
N LEU A 112 -9.85 -1.99 -6.49
CA LEU A 112 -10.87 -2.11 -5.45
C LEU A 112 -10.43 -3.20 -4.47
N LYS A 113 -10.02 -2.79 -3.27
CA LYS A 113 -9.49 -3.69 -2.24
C LYS A 113 -10.42 -3.79 -1.03
N GLY A 114 -10.66 -5.01 -0.57
CA GLY A 114 -11.29 -5.30 0.72
C GLY A 114 -10.35 -5.18 1.93
N PRO A 115 -10.88 -5.26 3.16
CA PRO A 115 -10.07 -5.30 4.38
C PRO A 115 -9.06 -6.46 4.36
N THR A 116 -7.90 -6.24 4.96
CA THR A 116 -6.84 -7.26 5.09
C THR A 116 -6.36 -7.29 6.53
N THR A 117 -6.21 -8.49 7.09
CA THR A 117 -5.76 -8.72 8.45
C THR A 117 -4.29 -8.29 8.59
N THR A 118 -3.99 -7.50 9.62
CA THR A 118 -2.61 -7.20 10.00
C THR A 118 -2.31 -8.00 11.27
N PRO A 119 -1.42 -9.01 11.20
CA PRO A 119 -1.01 -9.77 12.38
C PRO A 119 -0.43 -8.87 13.45
N GLN A 120 -0.72 -9.18 14.70
CA GLN A 120 -0.15 -8.51 15.86
C GLN A 120 0.69 -9.51 16.65
N GLN A 121 1.68 -8.99 17.39
CA GLN A 121 2.51 -9.81 18.25
C GLN A 121 1.65 -10.55 19.29
N GLY A 122 1.84 -11.87 19.40
CA GLY A 122 1.03 -12.74 20.28
C GLY A 122 -0.28 -13.24 19.65
N GLY A 123 -0.57 -12.88 18.40
CA GLY A 123 -1.69 -13.43 17.64
C GLY A 123 -1.41 -14.83 17.06
N PRO A 124 -2.42 -15.44 16.41
CA PRO A 124 -2.29 -16.77 15.81
C PRO A 124 -1.41 -16.79 14.54
N TRP A 125 -1.05 -15.62 14.02
CA TRP A 125 -0.31 -15.44 12.77
C TRP A 125 1.10 -14.89 13.05
N PRO A 126 2.12 -15.27 12.25
CA PRO A 126 3.45 -14.70 12.38
C PRO A 126 3.42 -13.20 12.10
N ASN A 127 4.36 -12.47 12.73
CA ASN A 127 4.48 -11.03 12.58
C ASN A 127 5.02 -10.67 11.18
N ILE A 128 4.10 -10.51 10.23
CA ILE A 128 4.38 -10.01 8.87
C ILE A 128 3.93 -8.56 8.72
N GLU A 129 4.59 -7.80 7.84
CA GLU A 129 4.20 -6.42 7.54
C GLU A 129 2.76 -6.35 7.02
N SER A 130 2.06 -5.25 7.35
CA SER A 130 0.70 -5.00 6.89
C SER A 130 0.63 -4.93 5.36
N ALA A 131 -0.27 -5.69 4.75
CA ALA A 131 -0.54 -5.61 3.31
C ALA A 131 -0.90 -4.18 2.86
N ASN A 132 -1.56 -3.38 3.71
CA ASN A 132 -1.88 -1.99 3.38
C ASN A 132 -0.63 -1.13 3.25
N VAL A 133 0.33 -1.29 4.18
CA VAL A 133 1.59 -0.52 4.16
C VAL A 133 2.44 -0.97 2.98
N ALA A 134 2.59 -2.28 2.79
CA ALA A 134 3.34 -2.85 1.67
C ALA A 134 2.77 -2.41 0.31
N MET A 135 1.44 -2.43 0.14
CA MET A 135 0.79 -2.02 -1.11
C MET A 135 1.04 -0.55 -1.43
N ARG A 136 0.96 0.33 -0.43
CA ARG A 136 1.23 1.77 -0.61
C ARG A 136 2.66 2.03 -1.03
N LYS A 137 3.63 1.33 -0.43
CA LYS A 137 5.04 1.42 -0.79
C LYS A 137 5.31 0.86 -2.19
N ALA A 138 4.74 -0.31 -2.50
CA ALA A 138 5.02 -1.02 -3.76
C ALA A 138 4.37 -0.36 -4.99
N LEU A 139 3.23 0.31 -4.80
CA LEU A 139 2.50 1.05 -5.85
C LEU A 139 2.74 2.57 -5.78
N ASP A 140 3.62 3.02 -4.90
CA ASP A 140 3.95 4.43 -4.66
C ASP A 140 2.72 5.35 -4.47
N LEU A 141 1.78 4.90 -3.63
CA LEU A 141 0.54 5.63 -3.33
C LEU A 141 0.79 6.73 -2.29
N PHE A 142 1.39 7.83 -2.72
CA PHE A 142 1.82 8.96 -1.86
C PHE A 142 0.67 9.71 -1.17
N ALA A 143 -0.52 9.77 -1.79
CA ALA A 143 -1.67 10.48 -1.25
C ALA A 143 -2.74 9.52 -0.71
N ASN A 144 -3.07 9.66 0.57
CA ASN A 144 -4.27 9.08 1.17
C ASN A 144 -5.38 10.12 1.24
N LEU A 145 -6.40 9.96 0.39
CA LEU A 145 -7.56 10.84 0.32
C LEU A 145 -8.71 10.26 1.15
N ARG A 146 -9.33 11.08 2.01
CA ARG A 146 -10.50 10.70 2.81
C ARG A 146 -11.60 11.75 2.70
N PRO A 147 -12.53 11.61 1.74
CA PRO A 147 -13.71 12.45 1.70
C PRO A 147 -14.63 12.11 2.88
N VAL A 148 -15.15 13.13 3.55
CA VAL A 148 -16.11 13.05 4.66
C VAL A 148 -17.24 14.02 4.36
N LYS A 149 -18.46 13.50 4.21
CA LYS A 149 -19.65 14.28 3.92
C LYS A 149 -20.72 14.03 4.97
N VAL A 150 -21.15 15.08 5.66
CA VAL A 150 -22.27 15.08 6.60
C VAL A 150 -23.15 16.29 6.25
N PRO A 151 -24.07 16.14 5.28
CA PRO A 151 -24.86 17.25 4.75
C PRO A 151 -25.70 17.98 5.80
N GLU A 152 -26.25 17.25 6.77
CA GLU A 152 -27.03 17.81 7.89
C GLU A 152 -26.23 18.81 8.74
N GLU A 153 -24.90 18.66 8.79
CA GLU A 153 -23.98 19.54 9.54
C GLU A 153 -23.24 20.53 8.62
N GLY A 154 -23.56 20.54 7.31
CA GLY A 154 -22.85 21.37 6.32
C GLY A 154 -21.40 20.94 6.09
N ILE A 155 -21.06 19.68 6.36
CA ILE A 155 -19.70 19.17 6.22
C ILE A 155 -19.52 18.52 4.83
N ASP A 156 -18.59 19.07 4.05
CA ASP A 156 -18.02 18.45 2.86
C ASP A 156 -16.50 18.67 2.88
N TRP A 157 -15.79 17.77 3.55
CA TRP A 157 -14.35 17.87 3.76
C TRP A 157 -13.63 16.76 3.00
N THR A 158 -12.42 17.07 2.52
CA THR A 158 -11.51 16.05 2.00
C THR A 158 -10.18 16.17 2.72
N PHE A 159 -9.81 15.13 3.46
CA PHE A 159 -8.51 15.06 4.09
C PHE A 159 -7.47 14.54 3.09
N PHE A 160 -6.39 15.28 2.96
CA PHE A 160 -5.20 14.90 2.20
C PHE A 160 -4.12 14.53 3.19
N ARG A 161 -3.72 13.26 3.19
CA ARG A 161 -2.65 12.76 4.05
C ARG A 161 -1.51 12.20 3.20
N GLU A 162 -0.30 12.70 3.43
CA GLU A 162 0.94 12.13 2.90
C GLU A 162 1.16 10.72 3.52
N ASN A 163 1.58 9.76 2.70
CA ASN A 163 1.49 8.34 3.01
C ASN A 163 2.80 7.56 2.71
N THR A 164 3.82 8.25 2.23
CA THR A 164 5.10 7.69 1.79
C THR A 164 6.31 8.19 2.58
N GLU A 165 6.17 9.16 3.48
CA GLU A 165 7.26 9.72 4.28
C GLU A 165 6.99 9.68 5.80
N GLY A 166 7.87 10.35 6.55
CA GLY A 166 7.81 10.46 8.00
C GLY A 166 7.93 9.12 8.74
N ALA A 167 7.37 9.06 9.95
CA ALA A 167 7.44 7.88 10.82
C ALA A 167 6.84 6.61 10.18
N TYR A 168 5.93 6.74 9.20
CA TYR A 168 5.37 5.58 8.47
C TYR A 168 6.37 4.93 7.50
N ALA A 169 7.33 5.70 6.98
CA ALA A 169 8.34 5.21 6.06
C ALA A 169 9.58 4.68 6.78
N VAL A 170 10.07 5.42 7.79
CA VAL A 170 11.36 5.17 8.43
C VAL A 170 11.28 4.76 9.91
N GLY A 171 10.11 4.81 10.55
CA GLY A 171 9.99 4.54 11.99
C GLY A 171 10.36 3.10 12.39
N SER A 172 10.19 2.12 11.49
CA SER A 172 10.64 0.74 11.75
C SER A 172 12.11 0.50 11.39
N LYS A 173 12.82 1.50 10.85
CA LYS A 173 14.21 1.40 10.41
C LYS A 173 15.20 1.90 11.47
N GLY A 174 14.72 2.37 12.63
CA GLY A 174 15.56 2.82 13.75
C GLY A 174 16.62 1.80 14.17
N VAL A 175 17.69 2.29 14.78
CA VAL A 175 18.87 1.48 15.12
C VAL A 175 19.16 1.58 16.61
N ASN A 176 19.08 0.44 17.31
CA ASN A 176 19.69 0.29 18.63
C ASN A 176 21.20 0.12 18.44
N VAL A 177 21.97 1.10 18.87
CA VAL A 177 23.44 1.12 18.80
C VAL A 177 24.04 0.38 20.00
N THR A 178 23.45 0.59 21.17
CA THR A 178 23.71 -0.13 22.43
C THR A 178 22.38 -0.33 23.18
N ASP A 179 22.39 -1.04 24.30
CA ASP A 179 21.20 -1.21 25.13
C ASP A 179 20.64 0.13 25.66
N ASP A 180 21.54 1.10 25.90
CA ASP A 180 21.18 2.44 26.40
C ASP A 180 21.04 3.52 25.30
N LEU A 181 21.28 3.18 24.03
CA LEU A 181 21.34 4.17 22.94
C LEU A 181 20.64 3.66 21.68
N ALA A 182 19.57 4.36 21.31
CA ALA A 182 18.85 4.16 20.07
C ALA A 182 18.83 5.44 19.24
N VAL A 183 18.89 5.30 17.92
CA VAL A 183 18.70 6.38 16.95
C VAL A 183 17.44 6.07 16.15
N ASP A 184 16.51 7.02 16.15
CA ASP A 184 15.26 6.95 15.39
C ASP A 184 15.18 8.14 14.43
N PHE A 185 14.42 7.99 13.35
CA PHE A 185 14.38 8.91 12.21
C PHE A 185 13.16 9.84 12.24
N VAL A 186 12.78 10.28 13.44
CA VAL A 186 11.72 11.28 13.63
C VAL A 186 12.37 12.66 13.68
N VAL A 187 12.14 13.47 12.64
CA VAL A 187 12.42 14.91 12.70
C VAL A 187 11.25 15.57 13.43
N THR A 188 11.47 16.06 14.65
CA THR A 188 10.53 16.91 15.40
C THR A 188 10.62 18.35 14.96
#